data_AF-A0A832XMP9-F1
#
_entry.id   AF-A0A832XMP9-F1
#
_cell.length_a   1.000
_cell.length_b   1.000
_cell.length_c   1.000
_cell.angle_alpha   90.00
_cell.angle_beta   90.00
_cell.angle_gamma   90.00
#
_symmetry.space_group_name_H-M   'P 1'
#
loop_
_entity.id
_entity.type
_entity.pdbx_description
1 polymer ?
#
loop_
_entity_poly.entity_id
_entity_poly.type
_entity_poly.pdbx_seq_one_letter_code
_entity_poly.pdbx_strand_id
1 'polypeptide(L)' 'MLANGEFDIRDGGNGIEVWVTQMGEYMNMNTGWIDRASGTVAIIDPFDSTRWVEALAAEGLRPTHLLYTHTHR' A
#
# COMPACT_ATOMS: atom_id res chain seq x y z
N MET A 1 7.06 4.25 15.05
CA MET A 1 7.60 4.60 13.72
C MET A 1 7.90 3.30 13.03
N LEU A 2 7.46 3.13 11.79
CA LEU A 2 7.76 1.93 11.01
C LEU A 2 9.24 1.95 10.62
N ALA A 3 9.87 0.78 10.54
CA ALA A 3 11.17 0.64 9.90
C ALA A 3 11.05 0.97 8.41
N ASN A 4 12.18 1.27 7.76
CA ASN A 4 12.21 1.69 6.36
C ASN A 4 11.48 0.68 5.46
N GLY A 5 10.30 1.10 4.97
CA GLY A 5 9.31 0.40 4.17
C GLY A 5 8.75 -0.91 4.74
N GLU A 6 8.83 -1.07 6.06
CA GLU A 6 7.94 -2.00 6.76
C GLU A 6 6.48 -1.66 6.41
N PHE A 7 5.64 -2.69 6.33
CA PHE A 7 4.20 -2.53 6.16
C PHE A 7 3.50 -2.83 7.49
N ASP A 8 2.77 -1.85 8.02
CA ASP A 8 1.74 -2.10 9.03
C ASP A 8 0.47 -2.54 8.31
N ILE A 9 -0.04 -3.72 8.63
CA ILE A 9 -1.19 -4.33 7.96
C ILE A 9 -2.31 -4.47 8.98
N ARG A 10 -3.47 -3.90 8.67
CA ARG A 10 -4.65 -3.94 9.55
C ARG A 10 -5.89 -4.36 8.79
N ASP A 11 -6.66 -5.28 9.38
CA ASP A 11 -8.03 -5.57 8.98
C ASP A 11 -8.97 -5.01 10.06
N GLY A 12 -9.91 -4.15 9.65
CA GLY A 12 -10.91 -3.54 10.52
C GLY A 12 -12.14 -4.43 10.78
N GLY A 13 -12.18 -5.64 10.23
CA GLY A 13 -13.33 -6.56 10.32
C GLY A 13 -14.48 -6.23 9.37
N ASN A 14 -14.29 -5.26 8.48
CA ASN A 14 -15.25 -4.86 7.44
C ASN A 14 -14.95 -5.45 6.06
N GLY A 15 -13.98 -6.37 5.97
CA GLY A 15 -13.54 -7.01 4.73
C GLY A 15 -12.55 -6.18 3.92
N ILE A 16 -12.07 -5.05 4.46
CA ILE A 16 -11.06 -4.21 3.81
C ILE A 16 -9.80 -4.18 4.66
N GLU A 17 -8.71 -4.68 4.08
CA GLU A 17 -7.38 -4.57 4.65
C GLU A 17 -6.77 -3.22 4.26
N VAL A 18 -6.13 -2.56 5.24
CA VAL A 18 -5.39 -1.33 5.04
C VAL A 18 -3.93 -1.59 5.35
N TRP A 19 -3.08 -1.35 4.36
CA TRP A 19 -1.64 -1.49 4.47
C TRP A 19 -1.03 -0.09 4.49
N VAL A 20 -0.18 0.19 5.47
CA VAL A 20 0.49 1.48 5.62
C VAL A 20 1.99 1.24 5.62
N THR A 21 2.72 2.04 4.85
CA THR A 21 4.17 1.99 4.83
C THR A 21 4.76 3.38 4.81
N GLN A 22 5.92 3.53 5.41
CA GLN A 22 6.68 4.77 5.44
C GLN A 22 7.96 4.58 4.63
N MET A 23 8.11 5.35 3.55
CA MET A 23 9.22 5.22 2.60
C MET A 23 9.73 6.60 2.17
N GLY A 24 10.98 6.65 1.71
CA GLY A 24 11.60 7.86 1.18
C GLY A 24 12.20 8.78 2.25
N GLU A 25 13.01 9.73 1.79
CA GLU A 25 13.81 10.62 2.64
C GLU A 25 12.95 11.60 3.46
N TYR A 26 11.74 11.88 2.99
CA TYR A 26 10.79 12.77 3.65
C TYR A 26 9.69 12.02 4.39
N MET A 27 9.89 10.73 4.69
CA MET A 27 8.94 9.91 5.45
C MET A 27 7.55 9.85 4.79
N ASN A 28 7.51 9.74 3.44
CA ASN A 28 6.27 9.64 2.68
C ASN A 28 5.46 8.45 3.20
N MET A 29 4.20 8.72 3.55
CA MET A 29 3.26 7.67 3.93
C MET A 29 2.55 7.19 2.67
N ASN A 30 2.70 5.91 2.35
CA ASN A 30 1.98 5.27 1.25
C ASN A 30 0.96 4.29 1.83
N THR A 31 -0.20 4.20 1.21
CA THR A 31 -1.32 3.40 1.74
C THR A 31 -1.86 2.47 0.67
N GLY A 32 -2.23 1.25 1.04
CA GLY A 32 -2.91 0.29 0.21
C GLY A 32 -4.27 -0.07 0.81
N TRP A 33 -5.31 -0.14 -0.02
CA TRP A 33 -6.63 -0.64 0.36
C TRP A 33 -6.90 -1.91 -0.44
N ILE A 34 -7.15 -3.00 0.26
CA ILE A 34 -7.27 -4.33 -0.33
C ILE A 34 -8.63 -4.90 0.06
N ASP A 35 -9.43 -5.19 -0.95
CA ASP A 35 -10.63 -6.00 -0.84
C ASP A 35 -10.34 -7.33 -1.54
N ARG A 36 -10.07 -8.37 -0.75
CA ARG A 36 -9.78 -9.70 -1.27
C ARG A 36 -10.99 -10.38 -1.90
N ALA A 37 -12.20 -10.01 -1.49
CA ALA A 37 -13.43 -10.62 -2.01
C ALA A 37 -13.68 -10.20 -3.46
N SER A 38 -13.42 -8.92 -3.79
CA SER A 38 -13.47 -8.43 -5.17
C SER A 38 -12.14 -8.57 -5.92
N GLY A 39 -11.04 -8.80 -5.21
CA GLY A 39 -9.68 -8.77 -5.77
C GLY A 39 -9.15 -7.35 -6.02
N THR A 40 -9.84 -6.32 -5.50
CA THR A 40 -9.44 -4.93 -5.68
C THR A 40 -8.26 -4.61 -4.77
N VAL A 41 -7.22 -4.04 -5.36
CA VAL A 41 -6.02 -3.54 -4.65
C VAL A 41 -5.72 -2.13 -5.17
N ALA A 42 -6.02 -1.13 -4.35
CA ALA A 42 -5.78 0.27 -4.67
C ALA A 42 -4.59 0.80 -3.85
N ILE A 43 -3.57 1.31 -4.53
CA ILE A 43 -2.38 1.89 -3.89
C ILE A 43 -2.40 3.39 -4.06
N ILE A 44 -2.18 4.10 -2.95
CA ILE A 44 -2.20 5.55 -2.86
C ILE A 44 -0.77 6.05 -2.73
N ASP A 45 -0.39 6.95 -3.64
CA ASP A 45 0.89 7.66 -3.67
C ASP A 45 2.12 6.76 -3.48
N PRO A 46 2.30 5.64 -4.21
CA PRO A 46 3.44 4.75 -3.98
C PRO A 46 4.77 5.46 -4.24
N PHE A 47 5.64 5.53 -3.21
CA PHE A 47 7.01 6.04 -3.37
C PHE A 47 7.89 5.04 -4.11
N ASP A 48 7.92 3.78 -3.67
CA ASP A 48 8.62 2.66 -4.32
C ASP A 48 7.62 1.63 -4.84
N SER A 49 7.30 1.73 -6.13
CA SER A 49 6.32 0.85 -6.76
C SER A 49 6.78 -0.61 -6.84
N THR A 50 8.09 -0.86 -6.98
CA THR A 50 8.62 -2.23 -7.06
C THR A 50 8.38 -2.95 -5.74
N ARG A 51 8.70 -2.29 -4.64
CA ARG A 51 8.51 -2.83 -3.30
C ARG A 51 7.05 -3.14 -2.98
N TRP A 52 6.13 -2.29 -3.40
CA TRP A 52 4.69 -2.57 -3.30
C TRP A 52 4.28 -3.82 -4.08
N VAL A 53 4.74 -3.95 -5.32
CA VAL A 53 4.45 -5.13 -6.15
C VAL A 53 4.98 -6.41 -5.51
N GLU A 54 6.20 -6.39 -4.98
CA GLU A 54 6.82 -7.54 -4.32
C GLU A 54 6.05 -7.94 -3.04
N ALA A 55 5.73 -6.96 -2.19
CA ALA A 55 5.00 -7.20 -0.94
C ALA A 55 3.59 -7.76 -1.20
N LEU A 56 2.88 -7.22 -2.18
CA LEU A 56 1.56 -7.74 -2.58
C LEU A 56 1.66 -9.13 -3.20
N ALA A 57 2.66 -9.37 -4.06
CA ALA A 57 2.84 -10.66 -4.71
C ALA A 57 3.12 -11.79 -3.71
N ALA A 58 3.80 -11.50 -2.61
CA ALA A 58 4.01 -12.45 -1.50
C ALA A 58 2.69 -12.92 -0.86
N GLU A 59 1.65 -12.07 -0.92
CA GLU A 59 0.29 -12.37 -0.45
C GLU A 59 -0.66 -12.86 -1.56
N GLY A 60 -0.11 -13.14 -2.76
CA GLY A 60 -0.90 -13.56 -3.93
C GLY A 60 -1.74 -12.42 -4.55
N LEU A 61 -1.46 -11.18 -4.19
CA LEU A 61 -2.17 -9.98 -4.64
C LEU A 61 -1.40 -9.27 -5.77
N ARG A 62 -2.10 -8.42 -6.52
CA ARG A 62 -1.51 -7.52 -7.53
C ARG A 62 -2.23 -6.18 -7.50
N PRO A 63 -1.52 -5.05 -7.72
CA PRO A 63 -2.15 -3.75 -7.82
C PRO A 63 -3.19 -3.74 -8.96
N THR A 64 -4.35 -3.14 -8.71
CA THR A 64 -5.41 -2.94 -9.72
C THR A 64 -5.60 -1.47 -10.05
N HIS A 65 -5.33 -0.58 -9.08
CA HIS A 65 -5.48 0.85 -9.20
C HIS A 65 -4.30 1.56 -8.57
N LEU A 66 -3.86 2.64 -9.22
CA LEU A 66 -2.92 3.61 -8.66
C LEU A 66 -3.65 4.94 -8.52
N LEU A 67 -3.68 5.46 -7.32
CA LEU A 67 -4.36 6.71 -6.97
C LEU A 67 -3.31 7.70 -6.49
N TYR A 68 -3.23 8.85 -7.15
CA TYR A 68 -2.36 9.93 -6.73
C TYR A 68 -3.19 11.02 -6.07
N THR A 69 -2.91 11.34 -4.82
CA THR A 69 -3.64 12.41 -4.12
C THR A 69 -3.28 13.78 -4.67
N HIS A 70 -2.02 13.95 -5.07
CA HIS A 70 -1.47 15.14 -5.70
C HIS A 70 -0.11 14.82 -6.35
N THR A 71 0.48 15.80 -7.03
CA THR A 71 1.88 15.75 -7.46
C THR A 71 2.75 16.37 -6.37
N HIS A 72 3.65 15.59 -5.78
CA HIS A 72 4.63 16.10 -4.83
C HIS A 72 5.56 17.10 -5.54
N ARG A 73 5.99 18.14 -4.82
CA ARG A 73 6.95 19.13 -5.30
C ARG A 73 8.36 18.78 -4.87
#